data_AF-A0A1H3KMJ4-F1
#
_entry.id   AF-A0A1H3KMJ4-F1
#
_cell.length_a   1.000
_cell.length_b   1.000
_cell.length_c   1.000
_cell.angle_alpha   90.00
_cell.angle_beta   90.00
_cell.angle_gamma   90.00
#
_symmetry.space_group_name_H-M   'P 1'
#
loop_
_entity.id
_entity.type
_entity.pdbx_description
1 polymer ?
#
loop_
_entity_poly.entity_id
_entity_poly.type
_entity_poly.pdbx_seq_one_letter_code
_entity_poly.pdbx_strand_id
1 'polypeptide(L)' 'MAQGINKFMLGQQDVDGKNCEFHYDRGQYLIIEKVNDDKKQLYKSSNSQEAYKTWNTLIGRKKGFKNDERKKEKK' A
#
# COMPACT_ATOMS: atom_id res chain seq x y z
N MET A 1 -9.49 -4.12 -30.13
CA MET A 1 -9.69 -4.69 -28.78
C MET A 1 -8.92 -3.81 -27.81
N ALA A 2 -9.60 -2.98 -27.03
CA ALA A 2 -8.91 -2.15 -26.04
C ALA A 2 -8.28 -3.09 -25.01
N GLN A 3 -6.95 -3.22 -25.02
CA GLN A 3 -6.22 -3.78 -23.90
C GLN A 3 -6.36 -2.77 -22.77
N GLY A 4 -7.51 -2.83 -22.08
CA GLY A 4 -7.86 -1.91 -21.02
C GLY A 4 -6.72 -1.92 -20.01
N ILE A 5 -6.20 -0.74 -19.70
CA ILE A 5 -5.21 -0.57 -18.64
C ILE A 5 -5.90 -1.04 -17.36
N ASN A 6 -5.58 -2.26 -16.91
CA ASN A 6 -6.12 -2.82 -15.68
C ASN A 6 -5.24 -2.48 -14.47
N LYS A 7 -4.16 -1.73 -14.71
CA LYS A 7 -3.21 -1.26 -13.71
C LYS A 7 -3.50 0.20 -13.37
N PHE A 8 -3.95 0.43 -12.15
CA PHE A 8 -4.20 1.75 -11.61
C PHE A 8 -3.13 2.10 -10.58
N MET A 9 -2.77 3.38 -10.50
CA MET A 9 -2.01 3.90 -9.37
C MET A 9 -3.01 4.42 -8.34
N LEU A 10 -2.99 3.83 -7.15
CA LEU A 10 -3.86 4.17 -6.02
C LEU A 10 -3.28 5.29 -5.15
N GLY A 11 -1.95 5.49 -5.20
CA GLY A 11 -1.29 6.54 -4.46
C GLY A 11 0.20 6.58 -4.77
N GLN A 12 0.81 7.74 -4.54
CA GLN A 12 2.25 7.95 -4.63
C GLN A 12 2.66 8.87 -3.50
N GLN A 13 3.75 8.56 -2.81
CA GLN A 13 4.26 9.35 -1.71
C GLN A 13 5.77 9.24 -1.62
N ASP A 14 6.44 10.36 -1.37
CA ASP A 14 7.85 10.34 -0.97
C ASP A 14 7.97 10.07 0.53
N VAL A 15 8.73 9.04 0.90
CA VAL A 15 8.98 8.60 2.27
C VAL A 15 10.49 8.45 2.44
N ASP A 16 11.08 9.24 3.33
CA ASP A 16 12.53 9.22 3.62
C ASP A 16 13.42 9.35 2.36
N GLY A 17 13.02 10.19 1.40
CA GLY A 17 13.75 10.39 0.13
C GLY A 17 13.58 9.24 -0.87
N LYS A 18 12.61 8.34 -0.64
CA LYS A 18 12.26 7.25 -1.53
C LYS A 18 10.83 7.41 -2.02
N ASN A 19 10.65 7.31 -3.33
CA ASN A 19 9.34 7.49 -3.93
C ASN A 19 8.58 6.16 -3.88
N CYS A 20 7.59 6.04 -3.00
CA CYS A 20 6.75 4.86 -2.93
C CYS A 20 5.50 5.05 -3.80
N GLU A 21 5.14 4.03 -4.57
CA GLU A 21 3.94 4.01 -5.42
C GLU A 21 3.06 2.82 -5.02
N PHE A 22 1.76 3.05 -4.90
CA PHE A 22 0.75 2.05 -4.63
C PHE A 22 -0.05 1.81 -5.89
N HIS A 23 -0.13 0.55 -6.32
CA HIS A 23 -0.81 0.14 -7.53
C HIS A 23 -1.85 -0.94 -7.26
N TYR A 24 -2.82 -1.03 -8.15
CA TYR A 24 -3.74 -2.14 -8.26
C TYR A 24 -3.72 -2.66 -9.69
N ASP A 25 -3.48 -3.95 -9.86
CA ASP A 25 -3.47 -4.64 -11.15
C ASP A 25 -4.31 -5.91 -11.04
N ARG A 26 -5.45 -5.96 -11.75
CA ARG A 26 -6.30 -7.16 -11.93
C ARG A 26 -6.51 -7.99 -10.65
N GLY A 27 -6.93 -7.36 -9.55
CA GLY A 27 -7.19 -8.05 -8.29
C GLY A 27 -5.97 -8.19 -7.37
N GLN A 28 -4.83 -7.62 -7.75
CA GLN A 28 -3.61 -7.58 -6.96
C GLN A 28 -3.22 -6.15 -6.63
N TYR A 29 -2.99 -5.90 -5.36
CA TYR A 29 -2.45 -4.67 -4.83
C TYR A 29 -0.93 -4.80 -4.70
N LEU A 30 -0.21 -3.78 -5.15
CA LEU A 30 1.25 -3.78 -5.26
C LEU A 30 1.79 -2.47 -4.68
N ILE A 31 2.74 -2.52 -3.77
CA ILE A 31 3.46 -1.33 -3.32
C ILE A 31 4.89 -1.45 -3.83
N ILE A 32 5.35 -0.44 -4.56
CA ILE A 32 6.69 -0.37 -5.12
C ILE A 32 7.42 0.84 -4.54
N GLU A 33 8.72 0.72 -4.35
CA GLU A 33 9.64 1.77 -3.96
C GLU A 33 10.53 2.07 -5.16
N LYS A 34 10.55 3.33 -5.59
CA LYS A 34 11.38 3.84 -6.66
C LYS A 34 12.53 4.64 -6.05
N VAL A 35 13.74 4.14 -6.22
CA VAL A 35 14.97 4.79 -5.76
C VAL A 35 15.87 5.05 -6.96
N ASN A 36 16.01 6.34 -7.32
CA ASN A 36 16.68 6.81 -8.54
C ASN A 36 16.07 6.20 -9.82
N ASP A 37 16.48 4.99 -10.19
CA ASP A 37 16.01 4.25 -11.37
C ASP A 37 15.51 2.83 -11.03
N ASP A 38 15.78 2.33 -9.83
CA ASP A 38 15.42 0.98 -9.42
C ASP A 38 13.99 0.96 -8.86
N LYS A 39 13.17 0.02 -9.36
CA LYS A 39 11.80 -0.22 -8.88
C LYS A 39 11.77 -1.50 -8.08
N LYS A 40 11.71 -1.37 -6.77
CA LYS A 40 11.64 -2.50 -5.86
C LYS A 40 10.21 -2.76 -5.42
N GLN A 41 9.70 -3.96 -5.66
CA GLN A 41 8.40 -4.35 -5.11
C GLN A 41 8.53 -4.61 -3.61
N LEU A 42 7.92 -3.74 -2.79
CA LEU A 42 7.91 -3.87 -1.33
C LEU A 42 6.80 -4.77 -0.83
N TYR A 43 5.64 -4.78 -1.51
CA TYR A 43 4.47 -5.53 -1.05
C TYR A 43 3.60 -5.98 -2.22
N LYS A 44 2.94 -7.13 -2.04
CA LYS A 44 1.95 -7.67 -2.97
C LYS A 44 0.88 -8.42 -2.19
N SER A 45 -0.39 -8.10 -2.42
CA SER A 45 -1.51 -8.85 -1.83
C SER A 45 -2.77 -8.72 -2.68
N SER A 46 -3.62 -9.73 -2.64
CA SER A 46 -4.96 -9.64 -3.24
C SER A 46 -5.98 -9.03 -2.28
N ASN A 47 -5.61 -8.87 -0.99
CA ASN A 47 -6.46 -8.29 0.03
C ASN A 47 -6.32 -6.76 0.06
N SER A 48 -7.40 -6.07 -0.27
CA SER A 48 -7.46 -4.61 -0.30
C SER A 48 -7.20 -4.00 1.08
N GLN A 49 -7.82 -4.53 2.13
CA GLN A 49 -7.73 -3.96 3.48
C GLN A 49 -6.30 -4.01 4.01
N GLU A 50 -5.62 -5.14 3.82
CA GLU A 50 -4.22 -5.29 4.22
C GLU A 50 -3.30 -4.40 3.40
N ALA A 51 -3.53 -4.31 2.09
CA ALA A 51 -2.73 -3.45 1.22
C ALA A 51 -2.84 -1.97 1.61
N TYR A 52 -4.06 -1.49 1.87
CA TYR A 52 -4.27 -0.12 2.37
C TYR A 52 -3.66 0.08 3.76
N LYS A 53 -3.74 -0.91 4.66
CA LYS A 53 -3.10 -0.83 5.99
C LYS A 53 -1.58 -0.68 5.84
N THR A 54 -0.96 -1.55 5.05
CA THR A 54 0.48 -1.52 4.78
C THR A 54 0.90 -0.20 4.13
N TRP A 55 0.14 0.29 3.13
CA TRP A 55 0.38 1.59 2.50
C TRP A 55 0.33 2.74 3.51
N ASN A 56 -0.71 2.78 4.37
CA ASN A 56 -0.83 3.81 5.41
C ASN A 56 0.31 3.77 6.44
N THR A 57 0.78 2.57 6.80
CA THR A 57 1.94 2.38 7.67
C THR A 57 3.23 2.86 6.99
N LEU A 58 3.44 2.52 5.72
CA LEU A 58 4.61 2.93 4.94
C LEU A 58 4.70 4.45 4.77
N ILE A 59 3.61 5.12 4.42
CA ILE A 59 3.59 6.58 4.26
C ILE A 59 3.57 7.36 5.58
N GLY A 60 3.79 6.68 6.71
CA GLY A 60 3.86 7.31 8.02
C GLY A 60 2.58 8.03 8.44
N ARG A 61 1.41 7.64 7.91
CA ARG A 61 0.11 8.26 8.26
C ARG A 61 -0.28 7.83 9.68
N LYS A 62 0.39 8.40 10.68
CA LYS A 62 0.10 8.34 12.11
C LYS A 62 -1.15 9.16 12.47
N LYS A 63 -2.23 9.07 11.67
CA LYS A 63 -3.55 9.52 12.10
C LYS A 63 -4.40 8.29 12.42
N GLY A 64 -4.29 7.84 13.68
CA GLY A 64 -5.47 7.30 14.37
C GLY A 64 -5.65 5.78 14.49
N PHE A 65 -4.72 4.91 14.09
CA PHE A 65 -4.81 3.49 14.48
C PHE A 65 -4.14 3.22 15.83
N LYS A 66 -4.57 3.96 16.87
CA LYS A 66 -4.65 3.35 18.21
C LYS A 66 -5.87 2.45 18.19
N ASN A 67 -5.71 1.26 17.64
CA ASN A 67 -6.59 0.13 17.96
C ASN A 67 -5.68 -1.04 18.39
N ASP A 68 -4.68 -0.70 19.20
CA ASP A 68 -4.20 -1.60 20.23
C ASP A 68 -5.36 -1.74 21.25
N GLU A 69 -5.69 -2.97 21.64
CA GLU A 69 -6.66 -3.30 22.71
C GLU A 69 -8.17 -3.22 22.44
N ARG A 70 -8.67 -3.92 21.41
CA ARG A 70 -10.06 -4.45 21.49
C ARG A 70 -10.17 -5.92 21.14
N LYS A 71 -9.33 -6.73 21.80
CA LYS A 71 -9.52 -8.19 21.85
C LYS A 71 -8.97 -8.81 23.13
N LYS A 72 -9.44 -8.34 24.29
CA LYS A 72 -9.45 -9.07 25.57
C LYS A 72 -10.35 -8.31 26.54
N GLU A 73 -11.65 -8.55 26.43
CA GLU A 73 -12.64 -8.48 27.52
C GLU A 73 -14.02 -8.55 26.86
N LYS A 74 -14.43 -9.78 26.53
CA LYS A 74 -15.82 -10.14 26.68
C LYS A 74 -15.87 -11.54 27.26
N LYS A 75 -16.18 -11.53 28.56
CA LYS A 75 -16.62 -12.62 29.43
C LYS A 75 -15.54 -13.43 30.13
#